data_AF-A0A1H0V3K2-F1
#
_entry.id   AF-A0A1H0V3K2-F1
#
_cell.length_a   1.000
_cell.length_b   1.000
_cell.length_c   1.000
_cell.angle_alpha   90.00
_cell.angle_beta   90.00
_cell.angle_gamma   90.00
#
_symmetry.space_group_name_H-M   'P 1'
#
loop_
_entity.id
_entity.type
_entity.pdbx_description
1 polymer ?
#
loop_
_entity_poly.entity_id
_entity_poly.type
_entity_poly.pdbx_seq_one_letter_code
_entity_poly.pdbx_strand_id
1 'polypeptide(L)'
;MINNARILKENVLINLNYDVKRLEVWKEEEGIIYRYHTIIIPMDAIGDEIDLNAIDKEFFDGVHTTKISKTEVSLFFSQSVSNHVVTIKEMYKEINNTVRDISTILDKFNINDYRLICDFYSEIE
;
A
#
# COMPACT_ATOMS: atom_id res chain seq x y z
N MET A 1 -2.11 -13.57 -13.70
CA MET A 1 -1.54 -14.04 -12.42
C MET A 1 -0.29 -13.25 -12.15
N ILE A 2 -0.40 -12.35 -11.20
CA ILE A 2 0.65 -11.41 -10.85
C ILE A 2 1.83 -12.15 -10.21
N ASN A 3 3.05 -11.79 -10.62
CA ASN A 3 4.27 -12.29 -10.00
C ASN A 3 4.61 -11.46 -8.75
N ASN A 4 4.14 -11.90 -7.58
CA ASN A 4 4.38 -11.21 -6.31
C ASN A 4 5.86 -11.01 -5.98
N ALA A 5 6.74 -11.95 -6.35
CA ALA A 5 8.18 -11.80 -6.13
C ALA A 5 8.77 -10.67 -6.97
N ARG A 6 8.31 -10.50 -8.21
CA ARG A 6 8.66 -9.36 -9.06
C ARG A 6 8.14 -8.06 -8.45
N ILE A 7 6.87 -8.01 -8.05
CA ILE A 7 6.27 -6.80 -7.45
C ILE A 7 7.06 -6.36 -6.22
N LEU A 8 7.33 -7.27 -5.28
CA LEU A 8 8.10 -6.98 -4.07
C LEU A 8 9.50 -6.44 -4.35
N LYS A 9 10.14 -6.92 -5.43
CA LYS A 9 11.51 -6.57 -5.77
C LYS A 9 11.62 -5.25 -6.54
N GLU A 10 10.66 -4.97 -7.41
CA GLU A 10 10.78 -3.93 -8.44
C GLU A 10 9.77 -2.80 -8.29
N ASN A 11 8.61 -3.07 -7.67
CA ASN A 11 7.44 -2.19 -7.73
C ASN A 11 6.92 -1.74 -6.37
N VAL A 12 7.61 -2.09 -5.27
CA VAL A 12 7.30 -1.57 -3.93
C VAL A 12 8.22 -0.41 -3.59
N LEU A 13 7.61 0.72 -3.22
CA LEU A 13 8.29 1.85 -2.61
C LEU A 13 7.92 1.93 -1.13
N ILE A 14 8.93 2.00 -0.25
CA ILE A 14 8.75 2.13 1.19
C ILE A 14 9.09 3.57 1.58
N ASN A 15 8.11 4.30 2.09
CA ASN A 15 8.30 5.62 2.67
C ASN A 15 8.31 5.50 4.20
N LEU A 16 9.45 5.86 4.80
CA LEU A 16 9.59 5.98 6.24
C LEU A 16 9.47 7.46 6.63
N ASN A 17 8.32 7.84 7.18
CA ASN A 17 8.05 9.19 7.64
C ASN A 17 8.37 9.30 9.12
N TYR A 18 9.59 9.75 9.43
CA TYR A 18 10.08 9.92 10.80
C TYR A 18 10.07 11.39 11.21
N ASP A 19 9.34 11.75 12.28
CA ASP A 19 9.36 13.11 12.83
C ASP A 19 10.44 13.26 13.90
N VAL A 20 11.65 13.61 13.45
CA VAL A 20 12.81 13.86 14.32
C VAL A 20 12.73 15.18 15.10
N LYS A 21 11.75 16.07 14.84
CA LYS A 21 11.64 17.33 15.60
C LYS A 21 11.06 17.14 17.00
N ARG A 22 10.63 15.92 17.33
CA ARG A 22 10.08 15.54 18.64
C ARG A 22 11.01 14.64 19.45
N LEU A 23 12.33 14.79 19.31
CA LEU A 23 13.35 13.99 20.02
C LEU A 23 13.16 13.89 21.54
N GLU A 24 12.46 14.82 22.18
CA GLU A 24 12.16 14.80 23.62
C GLU A 24 11.06 13.80 24.02
N VAL A 25 10.32 13.25 23.04
CA VAL A 25 9.20 12.32 23.26
C VAL A 25 9.60 10.87 22.98
N TRP A 26 10.69 10.65 22.24
CA TRP A 26 11.11 9.35 21.74
C TRP A 26 11.47 8.40 22.88
N LYS A 27 10.56 7.48 23.19
CA LYS A 27 10.84 6.32 24.03
C LYS A 27 11.44 5.22 23.17
N GLU A 28 12.33 4.43 23.75
CA GLU A 28 12.93 3.25 23.10
C GLU A 28 11.87 2.23 22.60
N GLU A 29 10.65 2.34 23.10
CA GLU A 29 9.50 1.48 22.78
C GLU A 29 8.58 2.05 21.67
N GLU A 30 8.86 3.23 21.11
CA GLU A 30 8.06 3.80 20.02
C GLU A 30 8.14 2.93 18.75
N GLY A 31 6.98 2.45 18.30
CA GLY A 31 6.86 1.68 17.07
C GLY A 31 6.61 2.55 15.84
N ILE A 32 6.82 1.96 14.67
CA ILE A 32 6.44 2.55 13.40
C ILE A 32 5.08 1.96 13.01
N ILE A 33 4.09 2.79 12.72
CA ILE A 33 2.79 2.31 12.22
C ILE A 33 2.83 2.25 10.71
N TYR A 34 2.36 1.14 10.15
CA TYR A 34 1.98 1.06 8.75
C TYR A 34 0.55 1.54 8.58
N ARG A 35 0.36 2.76 8.05
CA ARG A 35 -0.96 3.42 8.11
C ARG A 35 -1.63 3.58 6.76
N TYR A 36 -0.83 3.92 5.75
CA TYR A 36 -1.35 4.24 4.43
C TYR A 36 -0.61 3.46 3.37
N HIS A 37 -1.33 3.12 2.31
CA HIS A 37 -0.71 2.65 1.08
C HIS A 37 -1.43 3.17 -0.14
N THR A 38 -0.66 3.35 -1.21
CA THR A 38 -1.18 3.76 -2.52
C THR A 38 -0.88 2.67 -3.53
N ILE A 39 -1.92 2.20 -4.21
CA ILE A 39 -1.80 1.34 -5.38
C ILE A 39 -1.78 2.24 -6.59
N ILE A 40 -0.77 2.11 -7.44
CA ILE A 40 -0.66 2.84 -8.70
C ILE A 40 -0.71 1.84 -9.84
N ILE A 41 -1.76 1.92 -10.64
CA ILE A 41 -2.00 1.03 -11.77
C ILE A 41 -1.72 1.83 -13.05
N PRO A 42 -0.69 1.46 -13.83
CA PRO A 42 -0.47 2.05 -15.15
C PRO A 42 -1.68 1.87 -16.06
N MET A 43 -2.03 2.88 -16.87
CA MET A 43 -3.19 2.79 -17.77
C MET A 43 -3.04 1.70 -18.83
N ASP A 44 -1.81 1.37 -19.25
CA ASP A 44 -1.51 0.27 -20.16
C ASP A 44 -1.61 -1.13 -19.51
N ALA A 45 -1.65 -1.19 -18.17
CA ALA A 45 -1.94 -2.39 -17.41
C ALA A 45 -3.45 -2.61 -17.19
N ILE A 46 -4.28 -1.62 -17.54
CA ILE A 46 -5.75 -1.66 -17.49
C ILE A 46 -6.25 -2.06 -18.89
N GLY A 47 -7.17 -3.01 -18.95
CA GLY A 47 -7.82 -3.39 -20.21
C GLY A 47 -8.73 -2.29 -20.77
N ASP A 48 -9.47 -2.60 -21.84
CA ASP A 48 -10.32 -1.62 -22.53
C ASP A 48 -11.42 -1.00 -21.62
N GLU A 49 -11.87 -1.73 -20.61
CA GLU A 49 -12.88 -1.26 -19.65
C GLU A 49 -12.59 -1.83 -18.25
N ILE A 50 -12.75 -0.98 -17.22
CA ILE A 50 -12.62 -1.39 -15.83
C ILE A 50 -13.63 -0.66 -14.94
N ASP A 51 -14.32 -1.42 -14.08
CA ASP A 51 -15.20 -0.85 -13.07
C ASP A 51 -14.43 -0.62 -11.76
N LEU A 52 -14.01 0.62 -11.55
CA LEU A 52 -13.31 1.03 -10.32
C LEU A 52 -14.17 0.86 -9.07
N ASN A 53 -15.51 0.92 -9.18
CA ASN A 53 -16.39 0.67 -8.03
C ASN A 53 -16.44 -0.81 -7.66
N ALA A 54 -16.27 -1.70 -8.65
CA ALA A 54 -16.16 -3.12 -8.38
C ALA A 54 -14.82 -3.45 -7.69
N ILE A 55 -13.73 -2.78 -8.09
CA ILE A 55 -12.44 -2.89 -7.40
C ILE A 55 -12.54 -2.39 -5.96
N ASP A 56 -13.13 -1.21 -5.75
CA ASP A 56 -13.30 -0.60 -4.43
C ASP A 56 -13.98 -1.55 -3.42
N LYS A 57 -15.05 -2.24 -3.85
CA LYS A 57 -15.80 -3.19 -3.01
C LYS A 57 -15.02 -4.42 -2.57
N GLU A 58 -13.92 -4.76 -3.25
CA GLU A 58 -13.08 -5.90 -2.87
C GLU A 58 -12.12 -5.55 -1.72
N PHE A 59 -11.92 -4.26 -1.42
CA PHE A 59 -11.10 -3.81 -0.31
C PHE A 59 -11.95 -3.57 0.94
N PHE A 60 -11.63 -4.28 2.03
CA PHE A 60 -12.44 -4.32 3.26
C PHE A 60 -12.64 -2.94 3.92
N ASP A 61 -11.63 -2.07 3.88
CA ASP A 61 -11.68 -0.70 4.44
C ASP A 61 -12.08 0.37 3.40
N GLY A 62 -12.32 -0.03 2.14
CA GLY A 62 -12.62 0.86 1.01
C GLY A 62 -11.44 1.74 0.55
N VAL A 63 -11.53 2.24 -0.68
CA VAL A 63 -10.62 3.24 -1.25
C VAL A 63 -11.03 4.61 -0.73
N HIS A 64 -10.17 5.31 0.01
CA HIS A 64 -10.49 6.67 0.48
C HIS A 64 -10.38 7.71 -0.62
N THR A 65 -9.46 7.52 -1.56
CA THR A 65 -9.25 8.48 -2.65
C THR A 65 -8.79 7.77 -3.90
N THR A 66 -9.51 8.03 -5.00
CA THR A 66 -9.15 7.60 -6.35
C THR A 66 -8.70 8.82 -7.15
N LYS A 67 -7.54 8.74 -7.79
CA LYS A 67 -7.06 9.74 -8.74
C LYS A 67 -6.83 9.08 -10.08
N ILE A 68 -7.32 9.70 -11.16
CA ILE A 68 -7.16 9.20 -12.52
C ILE A 68 -6.39 10.26 -13.30
N SER A 69 -5.35 9.82 -14.00
CA SER A 69 -4.57 10.63 -14.92
C SER A 69 -4.53 9.98 -16.30
N LYS A 70 -3.84 10.61 -17.25
CA LYS A 70 -3.64 10.03 -18.58
C LYS A 70 -2.77 8.77 -18.55
N THR A 71 -1.94 8.59 -17.53
CA THR A 71 -0.90 7.56 -17.49
C THR A 71 -1.14 6.50 -16.43
N GLU A 72 -1.91 6.80 -15.39
CA GLU A 72 -2.15 5.88 -14.28
C GLU A 72 -3.45 6.20 -13.52
N VAL A 73 -3.96 5.18 -12.84
CA VAL A 73 -4.93 5.26 -11.76
C VAL A 73 -4.22 5.06 -10.43
N SER A 74 -4.49 5.92 -9.46
CA SER A 74 -3.99 5.80 -8.09
C SER A 74 -5.15 5.58 -7.13
N LEU A 75 -5.03 4.56 -6.28
CA LEU A 75 -6.00 4.20 -5.25
C LEU A 75 -5.31 4.32 -3.90
N PHE A 76 -5.80 5.21 -3.04
CA PHE A 76 -5.24 5.46 -1.72
C PHE A 76 -6.09 4.81 -0.62
N PHE A 77 -5.43 4.07 0.26
CA PHE A 77 -6.02 3.28 1.34
C PHE A 77 -5.45 3.70 2.68
N SER A 78 -6.29 3.67 3.72
CA SER A 78 -5.87 3.71 5.11
C SER A 78 -6.21 2.36 5.71
N GLN A 79 -5.26 1.75 6.42
CA GLN A 79 -5.54 0.53 7.14
C GLN A 79 -6.08 0.89 8.53
N SER A 80 -7.21 0.28 8.89
CA SER A 80 -7.86 0.47 10.19
C SER A 80 -7.15 -0.25 11.36
N VAL A 81 -6.00 -0.88 11.13
CA VAL A 81 -5.33 -1.73 12.13
C VAL A 81 -4.04 -1.08 12.64
N SER A 82 -4.08 -0.63 13.89
CA SER A 82 -2.96 -0.06 14.65
C SER A 82 -1.93 -1.12 15.07
N ASN A 83 -1.41 -1.91 14.13
CA ASN A 83 -0.31 -2.81 14.44
C ASN A 83 0.98 -2.00 14.43
N HIS A 84 1.57 -1.83 15.61
CA HIS A 84 2.93 -1.31 15.72
C HIS A 84 3.87 -2.28 15.02
N VAL A 85 4.65 -1.77 14.08
CA VAL A 85 5.69 -2.48 13.36
C VAL A 85 7.02 -1.96 13.89
N VAL A 86 7.79 -2.82 14.55
CA VAL A 86 8.97 -2.36 15.31
C VAL A 86 10.27 -2.74 14.57
N THR A 87 10.21 -3.74 13.68
CA THR A 87 11.39 -4.25 12.98
C THR A 87 11.22 -4.25 11.45
N ILE A 88 12.34 -4.17 10.73
CA ILE A 88 12.38 -4.34 9.26
C ILE A 88 11.74 -5.68 8.83
N LYS A 89 11.91 -6.73 9.65
CA LYS A 89 11.32 -8.05 9.38
C LYS A 89 9.80 -8.00 9.42
N GLU A 90 9.22 -7.29 10.39
CA GLU A 90 7.77 -7.11 10.49
C GLU A 90 7.26 -6.22 9.36
N MET A 91 7.96 -5.13 9.02
CA MET A 91 7.62 -4.30 7.86
C MET A 91 7.55 -5.13 6.58
N TYR A 92 8.56 -5.97 6.34
CA TYR A 92 8.58 -6.86 5.18
C TYR A 92 7.39 -7.84 5.17
N LYS A 93 7.02 -8.38 6.34
CA LYS A 93 5.87 -9.28 6.47
C LYS A 93 4.57 -8.57 6.11
N GLU A 94 4.35 -7.36 6.63
CA GLU A 94 3.16 -6.56 6.33
C GLU A 94 3.07 -6.17 4.85
N ILE A 95 4.19 -5.74 4.27
CA ILE A 95 4.28 -5.43 2.83
C ILE A 95 3.97 -6.67 1.99
N ASN A 96 4.55 -7.82 2.31
CA ASN A 96 4.33 -9.06 1.57
C ASN A 96 2.87 -9.54 1.65
N ASN A 97 2.22 -9.41 2.82
CA ASN A 97 0.80 -9.70 2.95
C ASN A 97 -0.03 -8.74 2.09
N THR A 98 0.26 -7.43 2.19
CA THR A 98 -0.44 -6.39 1.40
C THR A 98 -0.31 -6.62 -0.10
N VAL A 99 0.90 -6.95 -0.60
CA VAL A 99 1.13 -7.31 -2.01
C VAL A 99 0.30 -8.53 -2.41
N ARG A 100 0.24 -9.58 -1.58
CA ARG A 100 -0.55 -10.78 -1.91
C ARG A 100 -2.03 -10.49 -2.00
N ASP A 101 -2.56 -9.70 -1.07
CA ASP A 101 -3.99 -9.35 -1.03
C ASP A 101 -4.36 -8.48 -2.23
N ILE A 102 -3.59 -7.42 -2.49
CA ILE A 102 -3.77 -6.55 -3.66
C ILE A 102 -3.69 -7.35 -4.95
N SER A 103 -2.64 -8.17 -5.12
CA SER A 103 -2.50 -8.99 -6.32
C SER A 103 -3.69 -9.92 -6.52
N THR A 104 -4.19 -10.54 -5.46
CA THR A 104 -5.37 -11.40 -5.53
C THR A 104 -6.61 -10.64 -5.98
N ILE A 105 -6.77 -9.40 -5.53
CA ILE A 105 -7.89 -8.53 -5.94
C ILE A 105 -7.72 -8.12 -7.41
N LEU A 106 -6.56 -7.57 -7.78
CA LEU A 106 -6.31 -7.04 -9.12
C LEU A 106 -6.31 -8.12 -10.21
N ASP A 107 -5.88 -9.36 -9.90
CA ASP A 107 -5.97 -10.50 -10.82
C ASP A 107 -7.44 -10.78 -11.24
N LYS A 108 -8.44 -10.51 -10.39
CA LYS A 108 -9.88 -10.66 -10.74
C LYS A 108 -10.33 -9.71 -11.85
N PHE A 109 -9.62 -8.59 -12.01
CA PHE A 109 -9.89 -7.55 -12.99
C PHE A 109 -8.91 -7.59 -14.17
N ASN A 110 -8.12 -8.65 -14.29
CA ASN A 110 -7.08 -8.82 -15.31
C ASN A 110 -6.00 -7.72 -15.31
N ILE A 111 -5.81 -7.01 -14.20
CA ILE A 111 -4.70 -6.08 -14.03
C ILE A 111 -3.49 -6.88 -13.57
N ASN A 112 -2.44 -6.92 -14.38
CA ASN A 112 -1.27 -7.76 -14.12
C ASN A 112 -0.03 -6.99 -13.65
N ASP A 113 -0.09 -5.66 -13.61
CA ASP A 113 1.01 -4.81 -13.17
C ASP A 113 0.50 -3.62 -12.36
N TYR A 114 1.24 -3.29 -11.30
CA TYR A 114 0.98 -2.15 -10.43
C TYR A 114 2.24 -1.81 -9.63
N ARG A 115 2.28 -0.60 -9.08
CA ARG A 115 3.22 -0.17 -8.05
C ARG A 115 2.50 -0.01 -6.72
N LEU A 116 3.19 -0.33 -5.64
CA LEU A 116 2.70 -0.16 -4.28
C LEU A 116 3.60 0.82 -3.55
N ILE A 117 3.01 1.89 -3.02
CA ILE A 117 3.67 2.79 -2.08
C ILE A 117 3.18 2.43 -0.69
N CYS A 118 4.10 2.11 0.22
CA CYS A 118 3.82 1.80 1.62
C CYS A 118 4.33 2.95 2.50
N ASP A 119 3.42 3.66 3.15
CA ASP A 119 3.76 4.78 4.03
C ASP A 119 3.70 4.34 5.50
N PHE A 120 4.86 4.41 6.12
CA PHE A 120 5.11 4.11 7.51
C PHE A 120 5.37 5.41 8.29
N TYR A 121 4.85 5.53 9.51
CA TYR A 121 4.95 6.73 10.34
C TYR A 121 5.39 6.38 11.74
N SER A 122 6.25 7.19 12.35
CA SER A 122 6.46 7.15 13.80
C SER A 122 5.16 7.56 14.50
N GLU A 123 4.64 6.72 15.40
CA GLU A 123 3.51 7.13 16.25
C GLU A 123 3.96 8.19 17.25
N ILE A 124 3.14 9.23 17.45
CA ILE A 124 3.22 10.05 18.64
C ILE A 124 1.83 9.98 19.27
N GLU A 125 1.66 9.16 20.31
CA GLU A 125 0.52 9.28 21.23
C GLU A 125 0.60 10.60 22.00
#